data_AF-A0A2S9XE31-F1
#
_entry.id   AF-A0A2S9XE31-F1
#
_cell.length_a   1.000
_cell.length_b   1.000
_cell.length_c   1.000
_cell.angle_alpha   90.00
_cell.angle_beta   90.00
_cell.angle_gamma   90.00
#
_symmetry.space_group_name_H-M   'P 1'
#
loop_
_entity.id
_entity.type
_entity.pdbx_description
1 polymer ?
#
loop_
_entity_poly.entity_id
_entity_poly.type
_entity_poly.pdbx_seq_one_letter_code
_entity_poly.pdbx_strand_id
1 'polypeptide(L)'
;MDMAVKSALDVLLPEPDRAAYLEACRRRLPVVEQLVERLASYDLVSVRVFAEGIAPSARVTVDVQRWIDGGFIADYGTTVRISRLGPLFTVQHRFAVQNRHPHATEPSLSGSDGFGFIAEQQAVHEEISAVLEGGGLTELTAWDLDESIDELRGTRWHTVTCRPTVRLALFEDLFELLEPPRPER
;
A
#
# COMPACT_ATOMS: atom_id res chain seq x y z
N MET A 1 -18.67 -3.30 -0.59
CA MET A 1 -17.90 -2.23 -1.24
C MET A 1 -18.28 -0.84 -0.74
N ASP A 2 -17.30 -0.17 -0.13
CA ASP A 2 -17.36 1.24 0.28
C ASP A 2 -17.63 2.19 -0.91
N MET A 3 -18.33 3.30 -0.68
CA MET A 3 -18.67 4.28 -1.73
C MET A 3 -17.45 4.96 -2.35
N ALA A 4 -16.40 5.22 -1.57
CA ALA A 4 -15.15 5.78 -2.05
C ALA A 4 -14.37 4.75 -2.90
N VAL A 5 -14.43 3.47 -2.55
CA VAL A 5 -13.90 2.38 -3.37
C VAL A 5 -14.63 2.31 -4.71
N LYS A 6 -15.97 2.31 -4.69
CA LYS A 6 -16.78 2.31 -5.92
C LYS A 6 -16.45 3.50 -6.81
N SER A 7 -16.38 4.70 -6.24
CA SER A 7 -16.03 5.92 -6.99
C SER A 7 -14.61 5.88 -7.58
N ALA A 8 -13.65 5.25 -6.89
CA ALA A 8 -12.30 5.07 -7.42
C ALA A 8 -12.27 4.06 -8.58
N LEU A 9 -13.11 3.02 -8.51
CA LEU A 9 -13.24 2.01 -9.56
C LEU A 9 -13.95 2.53 -10.82
N ASP A 10 -14.78 3.57 -10.72
CA ASP A 10 -15.40 4.21 -11.89
C ASP A 10 -14.35 4.79 -12.86
N VAL A 11 -13.12 5.11 -12.40
CA VAL A 11 -11.99 5.50 -13.26
C VAL A 11 -11.52 4.33 -14.15
N LEU A 12 -11.78 3.09 -13.73
CA LEU A 12 -11.32 1.86 -14.38
C LEU A 12 -12.39 1.20 -15.26
N LEU A 13 -13.65 1.62 -15.16
CA LEU A 13 -14.82 0.96 -15.77
C LEU A 13 -15.57 1.90 -16.73
N PRO A 14 -16.27 1.39 -17.75
CA PRO A 14 -16.36 -0.01 -18.20
C PRO A 14 -15.24 -0.43 -19.18
N GLU A 15 -14.55 0.55 -19.76
CA GLU A 15 -13.33 0.36 -20.55
C GLU A 15 -12.42 1.53 -20.16
N PRO A 16 -11.26 1.28 -19.53
CA PRO A 16 -10.44 2.37 -19.03
C PRO A 16 -9.97 3.20 -20.22
N ASP A 17 -10.28 4.49 -20.23
CA ASP A 17 -9.50 5.41 -21.03
C ASP A 17 -8.07 5.34 -20.49
N ARG A 18 -7.22 4.57 -21.19
CA ARG A 18 -5.83 4.35 -20.82
C ARG A 18 -5.11 5.67 -20.59
N ALA A 19 -5.45 6.71 -21.35
CA ALA A 19 -4.87 8.03 -21.14
C ALA A 19 -5.29 8.60 -19.78
N ALA A 20 -6.57 8.50 -19.41
CA ALA A 20 -7.08 8.94 -18.11
C ALA A 20 -6.46 8.17 -16.94
N TYR A 21 -6.35 6.83 -17.03
CA TYR A 21 -5.69 6.01 -16.00
C TYR A 21 -4.22 6.40 -15.81
N LEU A 22 -3.48 6.56 -16.92
CA LEU A 22 -2.06 6.94 -16.85
C LEU A 22 -1.89 8.35 -16.30
N GLU A 23 -2.80 9.26 -16.63
CA GLU A 23 -2.77 10.61 -16.10
C GLU A 23 -3.03 10.64 -14.60
N ALA A 24 -3.99 9.85 -14.12
CA ALA A 24 -4.20 9.66 -12.69
C ALA A 24 -2.94 9.08 -12.02
N CYS A 25 -2.30 8.08 -12.62
CA CYS A 25 -1.08 7.46 -12.09
C CYS A 25 0.15 8.39 -12.06
N ARG A 26 0.15 9.50 -12.83
CA ARG A 26 1.19 10.54 -12.78
C ARG A 26 0.93 11.61 -11.73
N ARG A 27 -0.28 11.67 -11.19
CA ARG A 27 -0.70 12.74 -10.28
C ARG A 27 0.19 12.76 -9.03
N ARG A 28 0.77 13.93 -8.76
CA ARG A 28 1.46 14.19 -7.48
C ARG A 28 0.43 14.24 -6.37
N LEU A 29 0.78 13.70 -5.21
CA LEU A 29 -0.06 13.68 -4.02
C LEU A 29 0.56 14.61 -2.97
N PRO A 30 0.13 15.89 -2.86
CA PRO A 30 0.70 16.83 -1.90
C PRO A 30 0.60 16.35 -0.44
N VAL A 31 -0.39 15.52 -0.12
CA VAL A 31 -0.57 14.92 1.20
C VAL A 31 0.60 14.00 1.61
N VAL A 32 1.35 13.43 0.65
CA VAL A 32 2.54 12.61 0.93
C VAL A 32 3.64 13.47 1.56
N GLU A 33 3.83 14.69 1.09
CA GLU A 33 4.83 15.61 1.63
C GLU A 33 4.46 16.03 3.05
N GLN A 34 3.19 16.36 3.29
CA GLN A 34 2.67 16.68 4.62
C GLN A 34 2.86 15.51 5.59
N LEU A 35 2.60 14.27 5.13
CA LEU A 35 2.80 13.07 5.93
C LEU A 35 4.28 12.88 6.30
N VAL A 36 5.19 13.05 5.34
CA VAL A 36 6.63 12.88 5.58
C VAL A 36 7.15 13.95 6.54
N GLU A 37 6.73 15.21 6.37
CA GLU A 37 7.05 16.29 7.28
C GLU A 37 6.53 16.03 8.70
N ARG A 38 5.31 15.51 8.82
CA ARG A 38 4.73 15.13 10.11
C ARG A 38 5.51 14.00 10.78
N LEU A 39 5.86 12.96 10.03
CA LEU A 39 6.61 11.81 10.56
C LEU A 39 8.05 12.20 10.94
N ALA A 40 8.62 13.24 10.32
CA ALA A 40 9.96 13.71 10.65
C ALA A 40 10.09 14.27 12.08
N SER A 41 8.98 14.57 12.77
CA SER A 41 9.01 14.97 14.19
C SER A 41 9.05 13.80 15.18
N TYR A 42 9.00 12.56 14.71
CA TYR A 42 9.01 11.35 15.54
C TYR A 42 10.40 10.73 15.59
N ASP A 43 10.70 10.04 16.69
CA ASP A 43 11.92 9.24 16.83
C ASP A 43 11.76 7.92 16.05
N LEU A 44 12.02 7.99 14.74
CA LEU A 44 11.88 6.88 13.80
C LEU A 44 13.25 6.51 13.23
N VAL A 45 13.45 5.23 12.92
CA VAL A 45 14.70 4.76 12.29
C VAL A 45 14.86 5.36 10.89
N SER A 46 13.81 5.31 10.07
CA SER A 46 13.81 5.98 8.77
C SER A 46 12.41 6.20 8.21
N VAL A 47 12.27 7.21 7.35
CA VAL A 47 11.08 7.42 6.51
C VAL A 47 11.53 7.49 5.06
N ARG A 48 10.94 6.67 4.19
CA ARG A 48 11.30 6.58 2.77
C ARG A 48 10.06 6.69 1.90
N VAL A 49 10.11 7.55 0.89
CA VAL A 49 9.07 7.68 -0.13
C VAL A 49 9.56 7.00 -1.40
N PHE A 50 8.79 6.06 -1.91
CA PHE A 50 9.06 5.41 -3.19
C PHE A 50 8.29 6.14 -4.28
N ALA A 51 9.02 6.92 -5.08
CA ALA A 51 8.49 7.56 -6.28
C ALA A 51 8.39 6.54 -7.41
N GLU A 52 7.28 5.81 -7.45
CA GLU A 52 6.95 4.97 -8.61
C GLU A 52 6.44 5.91 -9.73
N GLY A 53 7.22 6.00 -10.83
CA GLY A 53 7.09 7.05 -11.85
C GLY A 53 5.71 7.15 -12.51
N ILE A 54 5.11 5.99 -12.85
CA ILE A 54 3.70 5.87 -13.24
C ILE A 54 3.18 4.67 -12.46
N ALA A 55 2.43 4.91 -11.40
CA ALA A 55 1.86 3.86 -10.56
C ALA A 55 0.53 4.31 -9.96
N PRO A 56 -0.39 3.38 -9.65
CA PRO A 56 -1.70 3.72 -9.12
C PRO A 56 -1.67 4.15 -7.65
N SER A 57 -0.54 3.99 -6.94
CA SER A 57 -0.37 4.49 -5.59
C SER A 57 1.02 5.05 -5.33
N ALA A 58 1.13 5.95 -4.36
CA ALA A 58 2.40 6.32 -3.75
C ALA A 58 2.64 5.43 -2.52
N ARG A 59 3.89 5.04 -2.30
CA ARG A 59 4.29 4.21 -1.15
C ARG A 59 5.24 4.96 -0.23
N VAL A 60 4.90 5.00 1.05
CA VAL A 60 5.76 5.50 2.13
C VAL A 60 6.07 4.32 3.04
N THR A 61 7.35 4.06 3.31
CA THR A 61 7.74 3.07 4.32
C THR A 61 8.44 3.77 5.47
N VAL A 62 8.04 3.41 6.67
CA VAL A 62 8.58 3.89 7.92
C VAL A 62 9.24 2.70 8.62
N ASP A 63 10.53 2.79 8.90
CA ASP A 63 11.16 1.89 9.85
C ASP A 63 10.99 2.54 11.22
N VAL A 64 10.16 1.93 12.07
CA VAL A 64 9.70 2.52 13.33
C VAL A 64 10.73 2.32 14.42
N GLN A 65 11.14 1.08 14.65
CA GLN A 65 12.07 0.75 15.72
C GLN A 65 12.88 -0.48 15.38
N ARG A 66 14.15 -0.49 15.80
CA ARG A 66 15.00 -1.67 15.88
C ARG A 66 15.37 -1.90 17.34
N TRP A 67 14.85 -2.97 17.92
CA TRP A 67 15.10 -3.34 19.31
C TRP A 67 16.14 -4.45 19.40
N ILE A 68 17.12 -4.29 20.31
CA ILE A 68 18.19 -5.25 20.53
C ILE A 68 18.27 -5.59 22.02
N ASP A 69 18.16 -6.88 22.35
CA ASP A 69 18.29 -7.37 23.72
C ASP A 69 19.07 -8.69 23.79
N GLY A 70 20.24 -8.67 24.45
CA GLY A 70 21.07 -9.87 24.60
C GLY A 70 21.38 -10.59 23.28
N GLY A 71 21.57 -9.82 22.20
CA GLY A 71 21.79 -10.33 20.84
C GLY A 71 20.51 -10.79 20.10
N PHE A 72 19.32 -10.51 20.64
CA PHE A 72 18.02 -10.69 19.97
C PHE A 72 17.76 -9.44 19.17
N ILE A 73 17.25 -9.57 17.95
CA ILE A 73 16.96 -8.43 17.10
C ILE A 73 15.49 -8.52 16.69
N ALA A 74 14.77 -7.42 16.90
CA ALA A 74 13.42 -7.21 16.40
C ALA A 74 13.37 -5.90 15.61
N ASP A 75 12.93 -5.98 14.37
CA ASP A 75 12.74 -4.83 13.47
C ASP A 75 11.24 -4.62 13.26
N TYR A 76 10.77 -3.38 13.45
CA TYR A 76 9.37 -2.98 13.30
C TYR A 76 9.26 -1.89 12.24
N GLY A 77 8.27 -2.00 11.36
CA GLY A 77 8.04 -1.00 10.32
C GLY A 77 6.58 -0.87 9.93
N THR A 78 6.28 0.18 9.19
CA THR A 78 4.95 0.50 8.70
C THR A 78 5.06 0.86 7.23
N THR A 79 4.14 0.35 6.40
CA THR A 79 4.02 0.72 5.00
C THR A 79 2.66 1.37 4.80
N VAL A 80 2.68 2.56 4.21
CA VAL A 80 1.50 3.30 3.81
C VAL A 80 1.43 3.29 2.30
N ARG A 81 0.26 2.96 1.74
CA ARG A 81 -0.03 3.14 0.32
C ARG A 81 -1.18 4.12 0.17
N ILE A 82 -0.98 5.13 -0.66
CA ILE A 82 -1.97 6.19 -0.91
C ILE A 82 -2.36 6.12 -2.38
N SER A 83 -3.63 5.85 -2.67
CA SER A 83 -4.10 5.70 -4.04
C SER A 83 -4.06 7.04 -4.78
N ARG A 84 -3.65 6.99 -6.04
CA ARG A 84 -3.77 8.09 -6.99
C ARG A 84 -5.10 8.06 -7.74
N LEU A 85 -5.84 6.96 -7.67
CA LEU A 85 -7.11 6.74 -8.39
C LEU A 85 -8.34 7.18 -7.57
N GLY A 86 -8.18 7.39 -6.27
CA GLY A 86 -9.25 7.86 -5.39
C GLY A 86 -8.70 8.35 -4.04
N PRO A 87 -9.54 8.96 -3.19
CA PRO A 87 -9.15 9.45 -1.87
C PRO A 87 -9.06 8.28 -0.87
N LEU A 88 -8.15 7.34 -1.12
CA LEU A 88 -8.05 6.07 -0.38
C LEU A 88 -6.61 5.81 0.04
N PHE A 89 -6.42 5.23 1.22
CA PHE A 89 -5.11 4.77 1.65
C PHE A 89 -5.21 3.47 2.46
N THR A 90 -4.07 2.84 2.71
CA THR A 90 -3.97 1.70 3.61
C THR A 90 -2.67 1.76 4.41
N VAL A 91 -2.74 1.31 5.66
CA VAL A 91 -1.59 1.15 6.55
C VAL A 91 -1.38 -0.34 6.83
N GLN A 92 -0.15 -0.80 6.66
CA GLN A 92 0.27 -2.17 6.97
C GLN A 92 1.51 -2.15 7.84
N HIS A 93 1.41 -2.71 9.02
CA HIS A 93 2.53 -2.90 9.93
C HIS A 93 3.24 -4.21 9.62
N ARG A 94 4.55 -4.23 9.85
CA ARG A 94 5.39 -5.42 9.71
C ARG A 94 6.31 -5.56 10.90
N PHE A 95 6.67 -6.78 11.21
CA PHE A 95 7.76 -7.09 12.13
C PHE A 95 8.66 -8.17 11.52
N ALA A 96 9.92 -8.18 11.95
CA ALA A 96 10.84 -9.28 11.76
C ALA A 96 11.60 -9.51 13.05
N VAL A 97 11.53 -10.71 13.61
CA VAL A 97 12.27 -11.11 14.81
C VAL A 97 13.28 -12.19 14.48
N GLN A 98 14.45 -12.15 15.10
CA GLN A 98 15.48 -13.15 14.92
C GLN A 98 14.95 -14.56 15.28
N ASN A 99 15.16 -15.53 14.39
CA ASN A 99 14.87 -16.93 14.68
C ASN A 99 16.06 -17.55 15.42
N ARG A 100 15.87 -17.84 16.71
CA ARG A 100 16.93 -18.38 17.59
C ARG A 100 16.93 -19.90 17.66
N HIS A 101 16.11 -20.58 16.87
CA HIS A 101 16.11 -22.03 16.85
C HIS A 101 17.47 -22.55 16.35
N PRO A 102 18.11 -23.53 17.02
CA PRO A 102 19.43 -24.06 16.63
C PRO A 102 19.48 -24.63 15.21
N HIS A 103 18.32 -25.05 14.71
CA HIS A 103 18.12 -25.60 13.36
C HIS A 103 17.07 -24.77 12.62
N ALA A 104 17.24 -23.45 12.61
CA ALA A 104 16.35 -22.56 11.89
C ALA A 104 16.45 -22.83 10.38
N THR A 105 15.29 -22.97 9.72
CA THR A 105 15.21 -23.02 8.26
C THR A 105 15.28 -21.62 7.65
N GLU A 106 14.88 -20.60 8.42
CA GLU A 106 14.90 -19.18 8.05
C GLU A 106 15.52 -18.35 9.19
N PRO A 107 16.35 -17.34 8.89
CA PRO A 107 17.08 -16.57 9.90
C PRO A 107 16.20 -15.67 10.77
N SER A 108 14.98 -15.38 10.32
CA SER A 108 14.01 -14.54 11.03
C SER A 108 12.58 -15.04 10.83
N LEU A 109 11.73 -14.81 11.82
CA LEU A 109 10.28 -14.92 11.69
C LEU A 109 9.72 -13.54 11.42
N SER A 110 8.87 -13.40 10.41
CA SER A 110 8.27 -12.13 10.03
C SER A 110 6.78 -12.26 9.84
N GLY A 111 6.06 -11.17 10.09
CA GLY A 111 4.63 -11.08 9.86
C GLY A 111 4.21 -9.65 9.53
N SER A 112 2.97 -9.51 9.08
CA SER A 112 2.38 -8.21 8.78
C SER A 112 0.88 -8.22 9.02
N ASP A 113 0.33 -7.09 9.45
CA ASP A 113 -1.09 -6.91 9.72
C ASP A 113 -1.49 -5.43 9.59
N GLY A 114 -2.79 -5.12 9.63
CA GLY A 114 -3.32 -3.75 9.73
C GLY A 114 -3.16 -3.14 11.13
N PHE A 115 -2.84 -3.95 12.14
CA PHE A 115 -2.63 -3.52 13.52
C PHE A 115 -1.14 -3.44 13.90
N GLY A 116 -0.79 -2.50 14.75
CA GLY A 116 0.57 -2.37 15.28
C GLY A 116 0.97 -3.53 16.19
N PHE A 117 2.22 -3.97 16.11
CA PHE A 117 2.77 -5.01 17.00
C PHE A 117 3.41 -4.44 18.27
N ILE A 118 3.69 -3.14 18.28
CA ILE A 118 4.21 -2.36 19.40
C ILE A 118 3.48 -1.00 19.49
N ALA A 119 3.54 -0.37 20.66
CA ALA A 119 2.88 0.91 20.91
C ALA A 119 3.36 2.03 19.96
N GLU A 120 4.65 2.02 19.60
CA GLU A 120 5.24 2.98 18.69
C GLU A 120 4.68 2.86 17.27
N GLN A 121 4.39 1.65 16.80
CA GLN A 121 3.70 1.44 15.52
C GLN A 121 2.27 1.96 15.57
N GLN A 122 1.59 1.79 16.70
CA GLN A 122 0.23 2.29 16.90
C GLN A 122 0.19 3.82 16.93
N ALA A 123 1.14 4.46 17.62
CA ALA A 123 1.26 5.92 17.61
C ALA A 123 1.56 6.47 16.21
N VAL A 124 2.44 5.78 15.45
CA VAL A 124 2.71 6.11 14.05
C VAL A 124 1.45 5.93 13.19
N HIS A 125 0.68 4.86 13.39
CA HIS A 125 -0.59 4.63 12.69
C HIS A 125 -1.56 5.80 12.92
N GLU A 126 -1.81 6.15 14.18
CA GLU A 126 -2.74 7.22 14.55
C GLU A 126 -2.38 8.55 13.89
N GLU A 127 -1.08 8.87 13.80
CA GLU A 127 -0.61 10.08 13.13
C GLU A 127 -0.74 10.01 11.61
N ILE A 128 -0.47 8.85 11.01
CA ILE A 128 -0.72 8.65 9.58
C ILE A 128 -2.20 8.86 9.28
N SER A 129 -3.09 8.20 10.02
CA SER A 129 -4.54 8.30 9.81
C SER A 129 -5.02 9.72 10.06
N ALA A 130 -4.57 10.39 11.13
CA ALA A 130 -4.93 11.79 11.38
C ALA A 130 -4.56 12.74 10.23
N VAL A 131 -3.37 12.61 9.63
CA VAL A 131 -2.95 13.43 8.50
C VAL A 131 -3.76 13.10 7.24
N LEU A 132 -3.92 11.83 6.91
CA LEU A 132 -4.54 11.40 5.66
C LEU A 132 -6.06 11.57 5.68
N GLU A 133 -6.72 11.22 6.78
CA GLU A 133 -8.15 11.44 6.99
C GLU A 133 -8.47 12.93 7.13
N GLY A 134 -7.60 13.70 7.81
CA GLY A 134 -7.69 15.17 7.82
C GLY A 134 -7.57 15.79 6.43
N GLY A 135 -6.88 15.12 5.51
CA GLY A 135 -6.80 15.44 4.08
C GLY A 135 -8.01 14.96 3.24
N GLY A 136 -8.99 14.30 3.86
CA GLY A 136 -10.21 13.80 3.22
C GLY A 136 -10.05 12.42 2.56
N LEU A 137 -9.03 11.64 2.94
CA LEU A 137 -8.87 10.27 2.47
C LEU A 137 -9.51 9.27 3.45
N THR A 138 -9.91 8.12 2.94
CA THR A 138 -10.46 7.02 3.74
C THR A 138 -9.45 5.88 3.85
N GLU A 139 -9.25 5.38 5.07
CA GLU A 139 -8.43 4.19 5.31
C GLU A 139 -9.17 2.91 4.91
N LEU A 140 -8.49 2.01 4.21
CA LEU A 140 -8.97 0.68 3.85
C LEU A 140 -8.29 -0.38 4.72
N THR A 141 -9.12 -1.27 5.27
CA THR A 141 -8.68 -2.42 6.04
C THR A 141 -8.17 -3.54 5.14
N ALA A 142 -7.52 -4.55 5.73
CA ALA A 142 -7.12 -5.75 4.99
C ALA A 142 -8.32 -6.45 4.32
N TRP A 143 -9.50 -6.42 4.95
CA TRP A 143 -10.72 -7.01 4.39
C TRP A 143 -11.22 -6.26 3.16
N ASP A 144 -11.17 -4.93 3.16
CA ASP A 144 -11.58 -4.11 2.02
C ASP A 144 -10.65 -4.35 0.83
N LEU A 145 -9.35 -4.48 1.09
CA LEU A 145 -8.34 -4.71 0.05
C LEU A 145 -8.48 -6.07 -0.65
N ASP A 146 -8.98 -7.07 0.06
CA ASP A 146 -9.16 -8.43 -0.44
C ASP A 146 -10.57 -8.65 -1.03
N GLU A 147 -11.47 -7.64 -0.98
CA GLU A 147 -12.77 -7.66 -1.64
C GLU A 147 -12.57 -7.85 -3.16
N SER A 148 -13.27 -8.84 -3.73
CA SER A 148 -13.24 -9.12 -5.16
C SER A 148 -14.14 -8.16 -5.92
N ILE A 149 -13.66 -7.65 -7.05
CA ILE A 149 -14.39 -6.73 -7.92
C ILE A 149 -14.95 -7.54 -9.09
N ASP A 150 -16.17 -8.03 -8.95
CA ASP A 150 -16.80 -8.88 -9.96
C ASP A 150 -17.07 -8.13 -11.26
N GLU A 151 -17.24 -6.80 -11.20
CA GLU A 151 -17.43 -5.90 -12.34
C GLU A 151 -16.23 -5.83 -13.28
N LEU A 152 -15.02 -6.15 -12.78
CA LEU A 152 -13.82 -6.24 -13.61
C LEU A 152 -13.68 -7.61 -14.28
N ARG A 153 -14.54 -8.59 -14.00
CA ARG A 153 -14.51 -9.90 -14.67
C ARG A 153 -14.91 -9.77 -16.13
N GLY A 154 -14.16 -10.42 -17.01
CA GLY A 154 -14.40 -10.39 -18.46
C GLY A 154 -13.87 -9.14 -19.17
N THR A 155 -13.32 -8.17 -18.44
CA THR A 155 -12.52 -7.09 -19.02
C THR A 155 -11.11 -7.58 -19.36
N ARG A 156 -10.27 -6.76 -20.02
CA ARG A 156 -8.85 -7.11 -20.29
C ARG A 156 -8.03 -7.40 -19.02
N TRP A 157 -8.51 -6.96 -17.85
CA TRP A 157 -7.95 -7.26 -16.55
C TRP A 157 -8.08 -8.75 -16.16
N HIS A 158 -8.89 -9.52 -16.89
CA HIS A 158 -9.09 -10.96 -16.69
C HIS A 158 -7.89 -11.83 -17.14
N THR A 159 -6.86 -11.26 -17.74
CA THR A 159 -5.60 -11.97 -18.04
C THR A 159 -4.80 -12.33 -16.78
N VAL A 160 -5.13 -11.75 -15.63
CA VAL A 160 -4.64 -12.20 -14.32
C VAL A 160 -5.36 -13.51 -13.97
N THR A 161 -4.60 -14.58 -13.71
CA THR A 161 -5.11 -15.88 -13.25
C THR A 161 -5.81 -15.83 -11.88
N CYS A 162 -5.85 -14.64 -11.25
CA CYS A 162 -6.45 -14.35 -9.95
C CYS A 162 -7.64 -13.41 -10.13
N ARG A 163 -8.66 -13.57 -9.27
CA ARG A 163 -9.80 -12.64 -9.23
C ARG A 163 -9.28 -11.22 -8.95
N PRO A 164 -9.70 -10.19 -9.70
CA PRO A 164 -9.30 -8.82 -9.41
C PRO A 164 -9.84 -8.40 -8.04
N THR A 165 -8.96 -7.87 -7.19
CA THR A 165 -9.30 -7.34 -5.86
C THR A 165 -9.09 -5.83 -5.83
N VAL A 166 -9.64 -5.16 -4.80
CA VAL A 166 -9.43 -3.73 -4.55
C VAL A 166 -7.95 -3.39 -4.44
N ARG A 167 -7.16 -4.23 -3.77
CA ARG A 167 -5.69 -4.09 -3.68
C ARG A 167 -5.05 -3.98 -5.06
N LEU A 168 -5.34 -4.96 -5.92
CA LEU A 168 -4.81 -5.01 -7.27
C LEU A 168 -5.22 -3.76 -8.05
N ALA A 169 -6.53 -3.47 -8.08
CA ALA A 169 -7.08 -2.40 -8.90
C ALA A 169 -6.60 -0.99 -8.51
N LEU A 170 -6.48 -0.71 -7.22
CA LEU A 170 -6.28 0.66 -6.72
C LEU A 170 -4.87 0.98 -6.22
N PHE A 171 -4.05 -0.04 -5.99
CA PHE A 171 -2.75 0.14 -5.32
C PHE A 171 -1.58 -0.58 -6.00
N GLU A 172 -1.80 -1.62 -6.80
CA GLU A 172 -0.73 -2.37 -7.47
C GLU A 172 -0.66 -2.02 -8.95
N ASP A 173 0.56 -1.98 -9.49
CA ASP A 173 0.76 -1.68 -10.90
C ASP A 173 0.26 -2.84 -11.77
N LEU A 174 -0.79 -2.58 -12.53
CA LEU A 174 -1.39 -3.50 -13.48
C LEU A 174 -1.08 -3.10 -14.92
N PHE A 175 -0.15 -2.16 -15.13
CA PHE A 175 0.23 -1.63 -16.45
C PHE A 175 0.65 -2.72 -17.44
N GLU A 176 1.40 -3.72 -16.99
CA GLU A 176 1.83 -4.86 -17.83
C GLU A 176 0.66 -5.70 -18.34
N LEU A 177 -0.47 -5.69 -17.64
CA LEU A 177 -1.68 -6.45 -18.00
C LEU A 177 -2.57 -5.70 -18.99
N LEU A 178 -2.32 -4.40 -19.18
CA LEU A 178 -3.06 -3.53 -20.09
C LEU A 178 -2.37 -3.37 -21.46
N GLU A 179 -1.13 -3.82 -21.63
CA GLU A 179 -0.49 -3.85 -22.95
C GLU A 179 -1.17 -4.93 -23.83
N PRO A 180 -1.58 -4.62 -25.08
CA PRO A 180 -1.89 -5.68 -26.03
C PRO A 180 -0.65 -6.56 -26.22
N PRO A 181 -0.80 -7.88 -26.48
CA PRO A 181 0.33 -8.74 -26.75
C PRO A 181 1.18 -8.12 -27.85
N ARG A 182 2.48 -7.96 -27.59
CA ARG A 182 3.40 -7.45 -28.60
C ARG A 182 3.28 -8.35 -29.83
N PRO A 183 3.09 -7.80 -31.05
CA PRO A 183 3.12 -8.62 -32.24
C PRO A 183 4.46 -9.35 -32.25
N GLU A 184 4.41 -10.68 -32.30
CA GLU A 184 5.61 -11.51 -32.46
C GLU A 184 6.33 -11.01 -33.73
N ARG A 185 7.60 -10.62 -33.55
CA ARG A 185 8.48 -10.22 -34.65
C ARG A 185 9.16 -11.45 -35.25
#